data_AF-A0A7C4VI72-F1
#
_entry.id   AF-A0A7C4VI72-F1
#
_cell.length_a   1.000
_cell.length_b   1.000
_cell.length_c   1.000
_cell.angle_alpha   90.00
_cell.angle_beta   90.00
_cell.angle_gamma   90.00
#
_symmetry.space_group_name_H-M   'P 1'
#
loop_
_entity.id
_entity.type
_entity.pdbx_description
1 polymer ?
#
loop_
_entity_poly.entity_id
_entity_poly.type
_entity_poly.pdbx_seq_one_letter_code
_entity_poly.pdbx_strand_id
1 'polypeptide(L)'
;MVAVKAALRNGFTIVKCIDPYPSELLQQYIPILEVIPQPVQQANTLSEFEALEPNDILFVDGTHVCKIGSDVNYIVLEVLPRLKPGVLIHFHDIFLPWEYPESWIKERKLFWNEQYLVLAFLLFNDTFEVLLAHYYLSREYLSHLRRTFPWAPSVGGGSLWLQRRK
;
A
#
# COMPACT_ATOMS: atom_id res chain seq x y z
N MET A 1 -2.63 0.30 -12.39
CA MET A 1 -3.29 -0.63 -13.36
C MET A 1 -3.84 -1.91 -12.72
N VAL A 2 -3.12 -2.57 -11.80
CA VAL A 2 -3.58 -3.84 -11.18
C VAL A 2 -4.91 -3.67 -10.43
N ALA A 3 -5.04 -2.63 -9.60
CA ALA A 3 -6.27 -2.35 -8.85
C ALA A 3 -7.49 -2.20 -9.76
N VAL A 4 -7.37 -1.44 -10.85
CA VAL A 4 -8.47 -1.27 -11.82
C VAL A 4 -8.82 -2.58 -12.54
N LYS A 5 -7.83 -3.38 -12.94
CA LYS A 5 -8.07 -4.70 -13.54
C LYS A 5 -8.78 -5.65 -12.57
N ALA A 6 -8.45 -5.57 -11.28
CA ALA A 6 -9.14 -6.33 -10.24
C ALA A 6 -10.57 -5.83 -10.04
N ALA A 7 -10.79 -4.52 -9.96
CA ALA A 7 -12.12 -3.89 -9.91
C ALA A 7 -13.02 -4.38 -11.05
N LEU A 8 -12.54 -4.27 -12.30
CA LEU A 8 -13.23 -4.73 -13.50
C LEU A 8 -13.64 -6.22 -13.47
N ARG A 9 -12.85 -7.07 -12.82
CA ARG A 9 -13.13 -8.52 -12.70
C ARG A 9 -14.09 -8.85 -11.56
N ASN A 10 -14.10 -8.04 -10.51
CA ASN A 10 -14.88 -8.30 -9.29
C ASN A 10 -16.22 -7.54 -9.25
N GLY A 11 -16.48 -6.63 -10.20
CA GLY A 11 -17.76 -5.92 -10.34
C GLY A 11 -17.66 -4.41 -10.07
N PHE A 12 -18.59 -3.87 -9.29
CA PHE A 12 -18.71 -2.42 -9.03
C PHE A 12 -17.74 -1.96 -7.93
N THR A 13 -16.48 -1.73 -8.31
CA THR A 13 -15.50 -1.04 -7.46
C THR A 13 -15.08 0.25 -8.14
N ILE A 14 -15.18 1.37 -7.41
CA ILE A 14 -14.64 2.65 -7.86
C ILE A 14 -13.19 2.72 -7.40
N VAL A 15 -12.29 3.14 -8.28
CA VAL A 15 -10.88 3.33 -7.94
C VAL A 15 -10.58 4.82 -7.97
N LYS A 16 -10.05 5.35 -6.87
CA LYS A 16 -9.49 6.71 -6.82
C LYS A 16 -7.97 6.61 -6.76
N CYS A 17 -7.29 7.35 -7.62
CA CYS A 17 -5.83 7.37 -7.70
C CYS A 17 -5.35 8.80 -7.47
N ILE A 18 -4.58 9.00 -6.40
CA ILE A 18 -3.95 10.26 -6.08
C ILE A 18 -2.47 10.11 -6.44
N ASP A 19 -2.05 10.77 -7.51
CA ASP A 19 -0.70 10.65 -8.06
C ASP A 19 -0.32 12.01 -8.68
N PRO A 20 0.77 12.68 -8.27
CA PRO A 20 1.19 13.94 -8.87
C PRO A 20 1.58 13.83 -10.35
N TYR A 21 1.91 12.64 -10.84
CA TYR A 21 2.39 12.39 -12.20
C TYR A 21 1.69 11.18 -12.82
N PRO A 22 0.34 11.21 -12.96
CA PRO A 22 -0.41 10.05 -13.40
C PRO A 22 -0.04 9.67 -14.83
N SER A 23 0.16 8.38 -15.08
CA SER A 23 0.39 7.87 -16.43
C SER A 23 -0.80 8.18 -17.35
N GLU A 24 -0.54 8.60 -18.59
CA GLU A 24 -1.57 8.78 -19.62
C GLU A 24 -2.40 7.51 -19.84
N LEU A 25 -1.81 6.33 -19.61
CA LEU A 25 -2.48 5.04 -19.68
C LEU A 25 -3.63 4.89 -18.67
N LEU A 26 -3.71 5.73 -17.64
CA LEU A 26 -4.81 5.70 -16.68
C LEU A 26 -6.11 6.20 -17.29
N GLN A 27 -6.07 7.08 -18.30
CA GLN A 27 -7.25 7.67 -18.92
C GLN A 27 -8.17 6.61 -19.57
N GLN A 28 -7.62 5.49 -20.04
CA GLN A 28 -8.38 4.41 -20.67
C GLN A 28 -9.35 3.69 -19.71
N TYR A 29 -9.25 3.95 -18.40
CA TYR A 29 -10.02 3.29 -17.36
C TYR A 29 -11.17 4.13 -16.79
N ILE A 30 -11.38 5.33 -17.32
CA ILE A 30 -12.54 6.16 -17.00
C ILE A 30 -13.81 5.48 -17.56
N PRO A 31 -14.94 5.42 -16.82
CA PRO A 31 -15.21 6.15 -15.57
C PRO A 31 -14.91 5.39 -14.27
N ILE A 32 -14.36 4.16 -14.33
CA ILE A 32 -14.10 3.34 -13.13
C ILE A 32 -12.97 3.93 -12.28
N LEU A 33 -12.04 4.62 -12.93
CA LEU A 33 -10.92 5.30 -12.30
C LEU A 33 -11.14 6.82 -12.28
N GLU A 34 -11.10 7.39 -11.08
CA GLU A 34 -10.94 8.82 -10.85
C GLU A 34 -9.47 9.12 -10.52
N VAL A 35 -8.90 10.16 -11.13
CA VAL A 35 -7.49 10.53 -10.94
C VAL A 35 -7.41 11.95 -10.37
N ILE A 36 -6.68 12.09 -9.28
CA ILE A 36 -6.36 13.36 -8.63
C ILE A 36 -4.86 13.63 -8.87
N PRO A 37 -4.51 14.51 -9.83
CA PRO A 37 -3.13 14.70 -10.29
C PRO A 37 -2.32 15.60 -9.34
N GLN A 38 -2.23 15.24 -8.05
CA GLN A 38 -1.59 16.06 -7.01
C GLN A 38 -0.85 15.19 -5.99
N PRO A 39 0.19 15.73 -5.32
CA PRO A 39 0.76 15.07 -4.14
C PRO A 39 -0.31 14.87 -3.07
N VAL A 40 -0.39 13.69 -2.47
CA VAL A 40 -1.45 13.34 -1.51
C VAL A 40 -1.53 14.31 -0.33
N GLN A 41 -0.39 14.80 0.14
CA GLN A 41 -0.28 15.76 1.24
C GLN A 41 -0.71 17.19 0.87
N GLN A 42 -1.02 17.46 -0.41
CA GLN A 42 -1.48 18.75 -0.93
C GLN A 42 -2.89 18.70 -1.54
N ALA A 43 -3.41 17.49 -1.81
CA ALA A 43 -4.63 17.29 -2.58
C ALA A 43 -5.93 17.61 -1.81
N ASN A 44 -5.86 18.03 -0.54
CA ASN A 44 -7.00 18.20 0.36
C ASN A 44 -7.95 16.98 0.37
N THR A 45 -7.36 15.77 0.40
CA THR A 45 -8.05 14.49 0.22
C THR A 45 -8.39 13.78 1.53
N LEU A 46 -8.30 14.46 2.69
CA LEU A 46 -8.62 13.83 3.98
C LEU A 46 -10.02 13.23 4.00
N SER A 47 -11.01 13.93 3.43
CA SER A 47 -12.38 13.44 3.32
C SER A 47 -12.51 12.17 2.50
N GLU A 48 -11.63 11.95 1.51
CA GLU A 48 -11.60 10.72 0.70
C GLU A 48 -11.18 9.51 1.54
N PHE A 49 -10.21 9.71 2.45
CA PHE A 49 -9.75 8.65 3.35
C PHE A 49 -10.73 8.38 4.48
N GLU A 50 -11.35 9.44 5.03
CA GLU A 50 -12.41 9.33 6.05
C GLU A 50 -13.68 8.68 5.50
N ALA A 51 -13.90 8.77 4.18
CA ALA A 51 -15.02 8.12 3.51
C ALA A 51 -14.85 6.60 3.38
N LEU A 52 -13.63 6.05 3.45
CA LEU A 52 -13.39 4.61 3.33
C LEU A 52 -14.14 3.83 4.42
N GLU A 53 -14.86 2.80 4.00
CA GLU A 53 -15.71 1.94 4.84
C GLU A 53 -15.04 0.57 5.11
N PRO A 54 -15.59 -0.24 6.04
CA PRO A 54 -15.09 -1.58 6.27
C PRO A 54 -14.98 -2.40 4.96
N ASN A 55 -13.83 -3.04 4.76
CA ASN A 55 -13.43 -3.80 3.56
C ASN A 55 -13.02 -2.96 2.33
N ASP A 56 -13.07 -1.63 2.40
CA ASP A 56 -12.38 -0.80 1.40
C ASP A 56 -10.86 -0.87 1.58
N ILE A 57 -10.13 -0.56 0.51
CA ILE A 57 -8.67 -0.71 0.45
C ILE A 57 -8.01 0.66 0.25
N LEU A 58 -7.18 1.05 1.23
CA LEU A 58 -6.13 2.04 1.02
C LEU A 58 -4.88 1.34 0.47
N PHE A 59 -4.52 1.63 -0.78
CA PHE A 59 -3.31 1.10 -1.41
C PHE A 59 -2.22 2.17 -1.46
N VAL A 60 -1.14 1.96 -0.73
CA VAL A 60 0.00 2.88 -0.60
C VAL A 60 1.18 2.36 -1.43
N ASP A 61 1.47 3.08 -2.50
CA ASP A 61 2.67 2.91 -3.32
C ASP A 61 3.18 4.30 -3.71
N GLY A 62 3.83 4.93 -2.73
CA GLY A 62 4.25 6.31 -2.80
C GLY A 62 5.73 6.45 -3.07
N THR A 63 6.36 7.43 -2.43
CA THR A 63 7.80 7.70 -2.61
C THR A 63 8.72 6.75 -1.83
N HIS A 64 8.18 6.01 -0.85
CA HIS A 64 8.91 5.14 0.08
C HIS A 64 9.96 5.86 0.96
N VAL A 65 9.97 7.21 0.96
CA VAL A 65 10.95 8.03 1.69
C VAL A 65 10.28 8.96 2.71
N CYS A 66 10.38 8.59 3.98
CA CYS A 66 10.15 9.44 5.14
C CYS A 66 11.18 10.57 5.19
N LYS A 67 10.70 11.80 4.95
CA LYS A 67 11.42 13.07 5.07
C LYS A 67 10.45 14.24 5.33
N ILE A 68 10.98 15.43 5.58
CA ILE A 68 10.17 16.66 5.76
C ILE A 68 9.19 16.81 4.58
N GLY A 69 7.89 16.91 4.87
CA GLY A 69 6.84 17.09 3.86
C GLY A 69 6.58 15.88 2.95
N SER A 70 7.07 14.69 3.31
CA SER A 70 6.82 13.46 2.54
C SER A 70 5.37 12.98 2.62
N ASP A 71 4.94 12.31 1.56
CA ASP A 71 3.72 11.51 1.50
C ASP A 71 3.73 10.38 2.56
N VAL A 72 4.87 9.72 2.79
CA VAL A 72 5.02 8.69 3.82
C VAL A 72 4.63 9.21 5.20
N ASN A 73 5.16 10.37 5.60
CA ASN A 73 4.79 10.98 6.87
C ASN A 73 3.31 11.35 6.92
N TYR A 74 2.79 11.95 5.85
CA TYR A 74 1.38 12.32 5.78
C TYR A 74 0.46 11.11 5.90
N ILE A 75 0.76 10.02 5.20
CA ILE A 75 -0.04 8.80 5.24
C ILE A 75 -0.02 8.19 6.65
N VAL A 76 1.15 7.99 7.24
CA VAL A 76 1.27 7.33 8.54
C VAL A 76 0.72 8.20 9.67
N LEU A 77 0.99 9.51 9.65
CA LEU A 77 0.68 10.41 10.77
C LEU A 77 -0.70 11.08 10.66
N GLU A 78 -1.21 11.30 9.43
CA GLU A 78 -2.50 11.95 9.22
C GLU A 78 -3.57 11.00 8.67
N VAL A 79 -3.25 10.17 7.68
CA VAL A 79 -4.27 9.32 7.04
C VAL A 79 -4.65 8.12 7.92
N LEU A 80 -3.69 7.29 8.33
CA LEU A 80 -3.98 6.06 9.09
C LEU A 80 -4.86 6.29 10.32
N PRO A 81 -4.61 7.32 11.18
CA PRO A 81 -5.42 7.54 12.38
C PRO A 81 -6.88 7.91 12.11
N ARG A 82 -7.25 8.26 10.88
CA ARG A 82 -8.60 8.70 10.48
C ARG A 82 -9.43 7.63 9.77
N LEU A 83 -8.81 6.54 9.31
CA LEU A 83 -9.51 5.45 8.62
C LEU A 83 -10.59 4.82 9.51
N LYS A 84 -11.70 4.31 8.97
CA LYS A 84 -12.67 3.59 9.82
C LYS A 84 -12.16 2.20 10.21
N PRO A 85 -12.60 1.63 11.35
CA PRO A 85 -12.37 0.21 11.65
C PRO A 85 -12.86 -0.67 10.50
N GLY A 86 -12.11 -1.71 10.16
CA GLY A 86 -12.39 -2.64 9.06
C GLY A 86 -11.75 -2.26 7.73
N VAL A 87 -11.26 -1.04 7.54
CA VAL A 87 -10.51 -0.64 6.34
C VAL A 87 -9.22 -1.44 6.24
N LEU A 88 -8.93 -1.94 5.02
CA LEU A 88 -7.72 -2.67 4.67
C LEU A 88 -6.66 -1.69 4.16
N ILE A 89 -5.42 -1.88 4.58
CA ILE A 89 -4.30 -1.04 4.18
C ILE A 89 -3.23 -1.92 3.55
N HIS A 90 -2.77 -1.57 2.36
CA HIS A 90 -1.64 -2.20 1.69
C HIS A 90 -0.48 -1.22 1.60
N PHE A 91 0.66 -1.58 2.16
CA PHE A 91 1.94 -0.91 1.88
C PHE A 91 2.73 -1.74 0.87
N HIS A 92 3.06 -1.12 -0.26
CA HIS A 92 3.87 -1.73 -1.30
C HIS A 92 5.35 -1.80 -0.87
N ASP A 93 6.10 -2.76 -1.42
CA ASP A 93 7.55 -2.90 -1.24
C ASP A 93 8.05 -2.94 0.23
N ILE A 94 7.28 -3.55 1.13
CA ILE A 94 7.70 -3.81 2.51
C ILE A 94 8.29 -5.22 2.65
N PHE A 95 9.48 -5.32 3.27
CA PHE A 95 10.27 -6.56 3.40
C PHE A 95 10.39 -7.07 4.84
N LEU A 96 9.65 -6.49 5.78
CA LEU A 96 9.72 -6.83 7.20
C LEU A 96 9.58 -8.35 7.47
N PRO A 97 10.33 -8.89 8.46
CA PRO A 97 11.29 -8.21 9.34
C PRO A 97 12.71 -8.03 8.75
N TRP A 98 12.93 -8.27 7.46
CA TRP A 98 14.23 -8.09 6.83
C TRP A 98 14.44 -6.65 6.31
N GLU A 99 15.70 -6.35 6.04
CA GLU A 99 16.13 -5.14 5.36
C GLU A 99 15.67 -5.10 3.89
N TYR A 100 15.64 -3.89 3.31
CA TYR A 100 15.48 -3.72 1.88
C TYR A 100 16.57 -4.49 1.10
N PRO A 101 16.28 -5.00 -0.12
CA PRO A 101 17.24 -5.74 -0.92
C PRO A 101 18.55 -4.97 -1.13
N GLU A 102 19.68 -5.63 -0.91
CA GLU A 102 21.01 -5.01 -1.01
C GLU A 102 21.25 -4.35 -2.38
N SER A 103 20.79 -4.99 -3.47
CA SER A 103 20.92 -4.46 -4.84
C SER A 103 20.15 -3.15 -5.03
N TRP A 104 19.05 -2.93 -4.31
CA TRP A 104 18.32 -1.66 -4.39
C TRP A 104 19.15 -0.50 -3.86
N ILE A 105 19.94 -0.74 -2.82
CA ILE A 105 20.83 0.26 -2.22
C ILE A 105 22.10 0.40 -3.06
N LYS A 106 22.79 -0.72 -3.36
CA LYS A 106 24.12 -0.70 -3.99
C LYS A 106 24.07 -0.35 -5.47
N GLU A 107 23.10 -0.87 -6.21
CA GLU A 107 23.02 -0.70 -7.67
C GLU A 107 22.04 0.40 -8.04
N ARG A 108 20.83 0.38 -7.45
CA ARG A 108 19.75 1.32 -7.81
C ARG A 108 19.77 2.64 -7.03
N LYS A 109 20.56 2.72 -5.96
CA LYS A 109 20.65 3.91 -5.07
C LYS A 109 19.29 4.33 -4.48
N LEU A 110 18.42 3.36 -4.23
CA LEU A 110 17.15 3.56 -3.54
C LEU A 110 17.40 3.53 -2.03
N PHE A 111 17.25 4.68 -1.38
CA PHE A 111 17.41 4.85 0.06
C PHE A 111 16.04 4.95 0.76
N TRP A 112 15.20 3.96 0.52
CA TRP A 112 13.88 3.88 1.12
C TRP A 112 13.96 3.58 2.61
N ASN A 113 13.03 4.15 3.36
CA ASN A 113 12.99 4.06 4.82
C ASN A 113 11.56 3.98 5.38
N GLU A 114 10.54 3.90 4.51
CA GLU A 114 9.14 3.76 4.90
C GLU A 114 8.90 2.56 5.83
N GLN A 115 9.48 1.40 5.53
CA GLN A 115 9.22 0.19 6.32
C GLN A 115 9.60 0.32 7.80
N TYR A 116 10.60 1.14 8.12
CA TYR A 116 10.99 1.36 9.53
C TYR A 116 9.99 2.25 10.26
N LEU A 117 9.43 3.25 9.57
CA LEU A 117 8.36 4.07 10.14
C LEU A 117 7.09 3.23 10.33
N VAL A 118 6.73 2.39 9.37
CA VAL A 118 5.61 1.45 9.48
C VAL A 118 5.83 0.45 10.61
N LEU A 119 7.05 -0.11 10.75
CA LEU A 119 7.38 -0.98 11.87
C LEU A 119 7.24 -0.23 13.21
N ALA A 120 7.78 0.98 13.31
CA ALA A 120 7.66 1.81 14.52
C ALA A 120 6.19 2.12 14.85
N PHE A 121 5.36 2.39 13.85
CA PHE A 121 3.93 2.60 14.00
C PHE A 121 3.20 1.35 14.52
N LEU A 122 3.66 0.15 14.16
CA LEU A 122 3.09 -1.12 14.60
C LEU A 122 3.59 -1.55 15.99
N LEU A 123 4.79 -1.15 16.38
CA LEU A 123 5.32 -1.42 17.72
C LEU A 123 4.38 -0.83 18.77
N PHE A 124 3.91 -1.68 19.69
CA PHE A 124 2.98 -1.31 20.76
C PHE A 124 1.61 -0.79 20.28
N ASN A 125 1.26 -1.01 19.01
CA ASN A 125 -0.01 -0.61 18.43
C ASN A 125 -0.96 -1.81 18.36
N ASP A 126 -1.99 -1.78 19.19
CA ASP A 126 -3.04 -2.80 19.24
C ASP A 126 -4.30 -2.37 18.46
N THR A 127 -4.22 -1.24 17.74
CA THR A 127 -5.31 -0.70 16.91
C THR A 127 -5.26 -1.24 15.49
N PHE A 128 -4.07 -1.58 14.98
CA PHE A 128 -3.87 -2.11 13.65
C PHE A 128 -3.35 -3.54 13.73
N GLU A 129 -3.99 -4.45 12.99
CA GLU A 129 -3.56 -5.84 12.90
C GLU A 129 -2.83 -6.08 11.59
N VAL A 130 -1.70 -6.80 11.65
CA VAL A 130 -1.03 -7.34 10.46
C VAL A 130 -1.81 -8.55 9.96
N LEU A 131 -2.45 -8.42 8.80
CA LEU A 131 -3.14 -9.53 8.15
C LEU A 131 -2.18 -10.42 7.35
N LEU A 132 -1.22 -9.80 6.67
CA LEU A 132 -0.30 -10.52 5.79
C LEU A 132 1.01 -9.75 5.59
N ALA A 133 2.14 -10.42 5.77
CA ALA A 133 3.47 -9.93 5.38
C ALA A 133 4.01 -10.81 4.23
N HIS A 134 3.94 -10.31 3.00
CA HIS A 134 4.14 -11.17 1.81
C HIS A 134 5.58 -11.67 1.70
N TYR A 135 6.55 -10.79 1.95
CA TYR A 135 7.96 -11.18 1.89
C TYR A 135 8.29 -12.26 2.93
N TYR A 136 7.78 -12.11 4.16
CA TYR A 136 7.91 -13.12 5.21
C TYR A 136 7.32 -14.47 4.80
N LEU A 137 6.11 -14.49 4.27
CA LEU A 137 5.51 -15.74 3.78
C LEU A 137 6.30 -16.35 2.63
N SER A 138 6.89 -15.54 1.74
CA SER A 138 7.71 -16.03 0.62
C SER A 138 9.03 -16.67 1.08
N ARG A 139 9.55 -16.24 2.23
CA ARG A 139 10.80 -16.75 2.83
C ARG A 139 10.56 -18.00 3.67
N GLU A 140 9.57 -17.93 4.56
CA GLU A 140 9.36 -18.96 5.60
C GLU A 140 8.31 -20.01 5.20
N TYR A 141 7.37 -19.66 4.30
CA TYR A 141 6.21 -20.48 3.95
C TYR A 141 6.02 -20.64 2.44
N LEU A 142 7.11 -20.66 1.67
CA LEU A 142 7.09 -20.68 0.20
C LEU A 142 6.22 -21.80 -0.39
N SER A 143 6.29 -23.01 0.16
CA SER A 143 5.50 -24.16 -0.30
C SER A 143 4.00 -23.93 -0.14
N HIS A 144 3.58 -23.32 0.98
CA HIS A 144 2.20 -22.95 1.24
C HIS A 144 1.73 -21.88 0.26
N LEU A 145 2.52 -20.83 0.04
CA LEU A 145 2.19 -19.79 -0.94
C LEU A 145 2.04 -20.35 -2.36
N ARG A 146 2.97 -21.22 -2.81
CA ARG A 146 2.87 -21.86 -4.13
C ARG A 146 1.64 -22.73 -4.27
N ARG A 147 1.23 -23.42 -3.21
CA ARG A 147 0.01 -24.22 -3.21
C ARG A 147 -1.26 -23.36 -3.21
N THR A 148 -1.26 -22.25 -2.48
CA THR A 148 -2.40 -21.32 -2.41
C THR A 148 -2.58 -20.53 -3.70
N PHE A 149 -1.47 -20.13 -4.33
CA PHE A 149 -1.45 -19.36 -5.57
C PHE A 149 -0.74 -20.11 -6.70
N PRO A 150 -1.26 -21.28 -7.14
CA PRO A 150 -0.57 -22.15 -8.09
C PRO A 150 -0.42 -21.53 -9.49
N TRP A 151 -1.26 -20.53 -9.79
CA TRP A 151 -1.28 -19.82 -11.07
C TRP A 151 -0.45 -18.52 -11.04
N ALA A 152 0.08 -18.12 -9.88
CA ALA A 152 0.85 -16.90 -9.77
C ALA A 152 2.22 -17.11 -10.45
N PRO A 153 2.62 -16.23 -11.39
CA PRO A 153 3.91 -16.36 -12.08
C PRO A 153 5.10 -16.19 -11.12
N SER A 154 4.87 -15.51 -10.00
CA SER A 154 5.78 -15.32 -8.88
C SER A 154 4.95 -15.31 -7.60
N VAL A 155 5.48 -15.94 -6.55
CA VAL A 155 4.95 -15.87 -5.17
C VAL A 155 5.90 -15.12 -4.23
N GLY A 156 6.79 -14.31 -4.81
CA GLY A 156 7.63 -13.36 -4.09
C GLY A 156 7.17 -11.93 -4.30
N GLY A 157 7.73 -11.00 -3.52
CA GLY A 157 7.43 -9.58 -3.57
C GLY A 157 7.44 -8.95 -2.17
N GLY A 158 7.58 -7.63 -2.11
CA GLY A 158 7.45 -6.86 -0.87
C GLY A 158 6.03 -6.32 -0.73
N SER A 159 5.35 -6.64 0.36
CA SER A 159 4.14 -5.92 0.79
C SER A 159 3.73 -6.30 2.19
N LEU A 160 3.04 -5.36 2.84
CA LEU A 160 2.44 -5.54 4.15
C LEU A 160 0.96 -5.13 4.09
N TRP A 161 0.09 -6.04 4.53
CA TRP A 161 -1.34 -5.80 4.65
C TRP A 161 -1.72 -5.65 6.10
N LEU A 162 -2.42 -4.56 6.40
CA LEU A 162 -2.95 -4.25 7.72
C LEU A 162 -4.47 -4.12 7.65
N GLN A 163 -5.12 -4.22 8.81
CA GLN A 163 -6.50 -3.79 8.99
C GLN A 163 -6.62 -2.97 10.27
N ARG A 164 -7.35 -1.86 10.19
CA ARG A 164 -7.72 -1.11 11.41
C ARG A 164 -8.78 -1.90 12.18
N ARG A 165 -8.55 -2.21 13.45
CA ARG A 165 -9.47 -3.00 14.30
C ARG A 165 -10.42 -2.15 15.15
N LYS A 166 -9.97 -0.99 15.62
CA LYS A 166 -10.71 -0.10 16.52
C LYS A 166 -10.46 1.38 16.19
#